data_AF-A0A950L7Y2-F1
#
_entry.id   AF-A0A950L7Y2-F1
#
_cell.length_a   1.000
_cell.length_b   1.000
_cell.length_c   1.000
_cell.angle_alpha   90.00
_cell.angle_beta   90.00
_cell.angle_gamma   90.00
#
_symmetry.space_group_name_H-M   'P 1'
#
loop_
_entity.id
_entity.type
_entity.pdbx_description
1 polymer ?
#
loop_
_entity_poly.entity_id
_entity_poly.type
_entity_poly.pdbx_seq_one_letter_code
_entity_poly.pdbx_strand_id
1 'polypeptide(L)'
;VYPGVIEGLERLRALGRPMACLTNKPGDFARGLLASKQLDRYFDRVCGGDEFARKKPDPLPLVATCAMLGVAPQRAWMIGDSSNDARAAAAAGCGCVLVTYGYNHGEPIGAVPALQHVDSLAAIAFG
;
A
#
# COMPACT_ATOMS: atom_id res chain seq x y z
N VAL A 1 2.49 13.35 -7.92
CA VAL A 1 1.69 12.12 -8.04
C VAL A 1 2.13 11.46 -9.33
N TYR A 2 2.46 10.16 -9.32
CA TYR A 2 2.94 9.47 -10.52
C TYR A 2 1.80 9.29 -11.54
N PRO A 3 2.12 9.20 -12.85
CA PRO A 3 1.13 8.86 -13.87
C PRO A 3 0.35 7.58 -13.53
N GLY A 4 -0.95 7.55 -13.83
CA GLY A 4 -1.81 6.39 -13.61
C GLY A 4 -2.21 6.11 -12.15
N VAL A 5 -1.74 6.88 -11.17
CA VAL A 5 -2.14 6.69 -9.75
C VAL A 5 -3.63 6.98 -9.54
N ILE A 6 -4.13 8.10 -10.06
CA ILE A 6 -5.53 8.51 -9.88
C ILE A 6 -6.45 7.50 -10.56
N GLU A 7 -6.17 7.16 -11.82
CA GLU A 7 -6.91 6.15 -12.58
C GLU A 7 -6.92 4.79 -11.86
N GLY A 8 -5.77 4.34 -11.34
CA GLY A 8 -5.68 3.10 -10.58
C GLY A 8 -6.50 3.11 -9.29
N LEU A 9 -6.47 4.21 -8.53
CA LEU A 9 -7.29 4.38 -7.33
C LEU A 9 -8.79 4.42 -7.63
N GLU A 10 -9.19 5.05 -8.74
CA GLU A 10 -10.58 5.06 -9.21
C GLU A 10 -11.05 3.66 -9.58
N ARG A 11 -10.22 2.88 -10.29
CA ARG A 11 -10.52 1.48 -10.61
C ARG A 11 -10.63 0.62 -9.36
N LEU A 12 -9.71 0.75 -8.41
CA LEU A 12 -9.76 0.05 -7.13
C LEU A 12 -11.05 0.38 -6.35
N ARG A 13 -11.42 1.66 -6.31
CA ARG A 13 -12.67 2.11 -5.68
C ARG A 13 -13.91 1.54 -6.39
N ALA A 14 -13.90 1.49 -7.73
CA ALA A 14 -14.99 0.94 -8.53
C ALA A 14 -15.22 -0.56 -8.27
N LEU A 15 -14.20 -1.29 -7.78
CA LEU A 15 -14.34 -2.68 -7.32
C LEU A 15 -15.03 -2.81 -5.95
N GLY A 16 -15.36 -1.69 -5.29
CA GLY A 16 -16.05 -1.67 -4.00
C GLY A 16 -15.22 -2.23 -2.83
N ARG A 17 -13.88 -2.23 -2.97
CA ARG A 17 -12.98 -2.74 -1.93
C ARG A 17 -12.54 -1.60 -1.00
N PRO A 18 -12.53 -1.83 0.33
CA PRO A 18 -12.01 -0.83 1.26
C PRO A 18 -10.51 -0.63 1.03
N MET A 19 -10.04 0.61 1.19
CA MET A 19 -8.65 0.98 0.94
C MET A 19 -8.05 1.72 2.12
N ALA A 20 -6.79 1.41 2.42
CA ALA A 20 -5.99 2.17 3.38
C ALA A 20 -4.65 2.61 2.79
N CYS A 21 -4.19 3.78 3.19
CA CYS A 21 -2.81 4.21 2.97
C CYS A 21 -1.98 3.91 4.22
N LEU A 22 -0.98 3.05 4.10
CA LEU A 22 -0.09 2.67 5.21
C LEU A 22 1.36 2.99 4.87
N THR A 23 1.98 3.86 5.68
CA THR A 23 3.34 4.35 5.43
C THR A 23 4.21 4.32 6.69
N ASN A 24 5.55 4.27 6.52
CA ASN A 24 6.51 4.40 7.62
C ASN A 24 6.76 5.87 8.03
N LYS A 25 6.23 6.82 7.25
CA LYS A 25 6.25 8.26 7.55
C LYS A 25 5.26 8.59 8.69
N PRO A 26 5.44 9.73 9.39
CA PRO A 26 4.48 10.18 10.40
C PRO A 26 3.06 10.32 9.83
N GLY A 27 2.05 9.97 10.62
CA GLY A 27 0.65 9.92 10.20
C GLY A 27 0.11 11.27 9.76
N ASP A 28 0.39 12.32 10.53
CA ASP A 28 -0.07 13.67 10.21
C ASP A 28 0.55 14.20 8.91
N PHE A 29 1.83 13.88 8.67
CA PHE A 29 2.48 14.20 7.40
C PHE A 29 1.80 13.47 6.23
N ALA A 30 1.48 12.19 6.39
CA ALA A 30 0.82 11.39 5.36
C ALA A 30 -0.59 11.92 5.03
N ARG A 31 -1.40 12.21 6.06
CA ARG A 31 -2.74 12.79 5.90
C ARG A 31 -2.70 14.14 5.21
N GLY A 32 -1.84 15.06 5.67
CA GLY A 32 -1.67 16.38 5.07
C GLY A 32 -1.24 16.30 3.61
N LEU A 33 -0.29 15.42 3.28
CA LEU A 33 0.15 15.22 1.91
C LEU A 33 -0.97 14.69 1.01
N LEU A 34 -1.72 13.67 1.46
CA LEU A 34 -2.85 13.11 0.70
C LEU A 34 -3.94 14.16 0.45
N ALA A 35 -4.32 14.93 1.49
CA ALA A 35 -5.31 15.99 1.38
C ALA A 35 -4.87 17.09 0.39
N SER A 36 -3.61 17.52 0.45
CA SER A 36 -3.04 18.51 -0.49
C SER A 36 -3.07 18.05 -1.96
N LYS A 37 -3.12 16.73 -2.17
CA LYS A 37 -3.20 16.10 -3.50
C LYS A 37 -4.61 15.61 -3.84
N GLN A 38 -5.59 15.85 -2.97
CA GLN A 38 -6.99 15.40 -3.12
C GLN A 38 -7.10 13.87 -3.29
N LEU A 39 -6.19 13.12 -2.66
CA LEU A 39 -6.14 11.66 -2.70
C LEU A 39 -6.69 11.00 -1.44
N ASP A 40 -6.86 11.77 -0.37
CA ASP A 40 -7.44 11.33 0.90
C ASP A 40 -8.82 10.69 0.72
N ARG A 41 -9.63 11.23 -0.19
CA ARG A 41 -10.97 10.71 -0.52
C ARG A 41 -11.02 9.24 -0.94
N TYR A 42 -9.91 8.65 -1.41
CA TYR A 42 -9.87 7.25 -1.83
C TYR A 42 -9.68 6.28 -0.66
N PHE A 43 -9.19 6.74 0.49
CA PHE A 43 -8.79 5.86 1.58
C PHE A 43 -9.76 5.96 2.76
N ASP A 44 -10.28 4.82 3.22
CA ASP A 44 -11.07 4.71 4.44
C ASP A 44 -10.21 4.94 5.68
N ARG A 45 -8.91 4.63 5.58
CA ARG A 45 -7.92 4.80 6.65
C ARG A 45 -6.59 5.30 6.11
N VAL A 46 -5.94 6.17 6.88
CA VAL A 46 -4.56 6.60 6.66
C VAL A 46 -3.80 6.36 7.95
N CYS A 47 -2.79 5.49 7.90
CA CYS A 47 -2.00 5.05 9.04
C CYS A 47 -0.52 5.38 8.83
N GLY A 48 0.03 6.19 9.73
CA GLY A 48 1.46 6.50 9.82
C GLY A 48 2.26 5.42 10.54
N GLY A 49 3.59 5.51 10.42
CA GLY A 49 4.52 4.58 11.04
C GLY A 49 4.76 4.85 12.52
N ASP A 50 4.30 5.98 13.02
CA ASP A 50 4.29 6.41 14.42
C ASP A 50 3.03 6.00 15.19
N GLU A 51 2.05 5.41 14.50
CA GLU A 51 0.80 4.93 15.09
C GLU A 51 0.89 3.50 15.62
N PHE A 52 2.01 2.81 15.37
CA PHE A 52 2.24 1.43 15.76
C PHE A 52 3.57 1.29 16.51
N ALA A 53 3.68 0.25 17.33
CA ALA A 53 4.92 -0.06 18.06
C ALA A 53 6.10 -0.43 17.14
N ARG A 54 5.82 -0.79 15.88
CA ARG A 54 6.81 -1.22 14.89
C ARG A 54 6.41 -0.69 13.51
N LYS A 55 7.37 -0.64 12.60
CA LYS A 55 7.21 -0.20 11.21
C LYS A 55 7.42 -1.37 10.25
N LYS A 56 6.95 -1.25 9.00
CA LYS A 56 7.35 -2.18 7.93
C LYS A 56 8.88 -2.25 7.88
N PRO A 57 9.51 -3.44 7.82
CA PRO A 57 8.96 -4.71 7.32
C PRO A 57 8.24 -5.60 8.35
N ASP A 58 8.06 -5.15 9.59
CA ASP A 58 7.27 -5.91 10.57
C ASP A 58 5.79 -6.02 10.09
N PRO A 59 5.10 -7.17 10.26
CA PRO A 59 3.73 -7.34 9.81
C PRO A 59 2.69 -6.59 10.65
N LEU A 60 3.04 -6.17 11.88
CA LEU A 60 2.10 -5.56 12.83
C LEU A 60 1.26 -4.42 12.20
N PRO A 61 1.84 -3.44 11.49
CA PRO A 61 1.06 -2.36 10.90
C PRO A 61 0.07 -2.84 9.83
N LEU A 62 0.45 -3.85 9.02
CA LEU A 62 -0.44 -4.41 8.01
C LEU A 62 -1.61 -5.16 8.67
N VAL A 63 -1.33 -6.01 9.66
CA VAL A 63 -2.35 -6.77 10.39
C VAL A 63 -3.34 -5.83 11.08
N ALA A 64 -2.83 -4.81 11.77
CA ALA A 64 -3.66 -3.82 12.45
C ALA A 64 -4.50 -2.99 11.46
N THR A 65 -3.91 -2.57 10.34
CA THR A 65 -4.63 -1.83 9.29
C THR A 65 -5.74 -2.69 8.67
N CYS A 66 -5.48 -3.97 8.40
CA CYS A 66 -6.48 -4.90 7.89
C CYS A 66 -7.65 -5.06 8.89
N ALA A 67 -7.36 -5.17 10.19
CA ALA A 67 -8.38 -5.21 11.24
C ALA A 67 -9.24 -3.93 11.29
N MET A 68 -8.63 -2.74 11.13
CA MET A 68 -9.37 -1.46 11.05
C MET A 68 -10.30 -1.37 9.83
N LEU A 69 -9.97 -2.08 8.74
CA LEU A 69 -10.82 -2.19 7.55
C LEU A 69 -11.85 -3.32 7.63
N GLY A 70 -11.81 -4.17 8.68
CA GLY A 70 -12.65 -5.36 8.78
C GLY A 70 -12.32 -6.45 7.74
N VAL A 71 -11.07 -6.49 7.26
CA VAL A 71 -10.60 -7.44 6.23
C VAL A 71 -9.56 -8.38 6.84
N ALA A 72 -9.65 -9.68 6.53
CA ALA A 72 -8.58 -10.63 6.88
C ALA A 72 -7.33 -10.38 6.02
N PRO A 73 -6.10 -10.40 6.57
CA PRO A 73 -4.88 -10.17 5.81
C PRO A 73 -4.77 -10.99 4.51
N GLN A 74 -5.18 -12.27 4.55
CA GLN A 74 -5.18 -13.19 3.40
C GLN A 74 -6.11 -12.78 2.26
N ARG A 75 -7.02 -11.84 2.52
CA ARG A 75 -7.96 -11.26 1.54
C ARG A 75 -7.59 -9.83 1.17
N ALA A 76 -6.46 -9.32 1.66
CA ALA A 76 -5.94 -7.99 1.36
C ALA A 76 -4.70 -8.07 0.46
N TRP A 77 -4.54 -7.05 -0.38
CA TRP A 77 -3.31 -6.83 -1.14
C TRP A 77 -2.58 -5.63 -0.56
N MET A 78 -1.28 -5.80 -0.31
CA MET A 78 -0.35 -4.70 -0.10
C MET A 78 0.19 -4.25 -1.46
N ILE A 79 -0.08 -3.00 -1.81
CA ILE A 79 0.49 -2.35 -3.00
C ILE A 79 1.58 -1.39 -2.53
N GLY A 80 2.82 -1.64 -2.93
CA GLY A 80 3.98 -0.86 -2.46
C GLY A 80 5.09 -0.79 -3.50
N ASP A 81 6.20 -0.17 -3.14
CA ASP A 81 7.33 0.11 -4.02
C ASP A 81 8.67 -0.41 -3.45
N SER A 82 8.63 -1.11 -2.31
CA SER A 82 9.85 -1.51 -1.60
C SER A 82 9.81 -2.94 -1.06
N SER A 83 11.01 -3.47 -0.81
CA SER A 83 11.20 -4.73 -0.08
C SER A 83 10.60 -4.71 1.33
N ASN A 84 10.45 -3.53 1.95
CA ASN A 84 9.76 -3.42 3.24
C ASN A 84 8.28 -3.75 3.11
N ASP A 85 7.64 -3.33 2.01
CA ASP A 85 6.24 -3.64 1.74
C ASP A 85 6.04 -5.12 1.48
N ALA A 86 6.90 -5.71 0.63
CA ALA A 86 6.82 -7.13 0.30
C ALA A 86 7.06 -8.03 1.51
N ARG A 87 8.06 -7.71 2.34
CA ARG A 87 8.36 -8.49 3.55
C ARG A 87 7.22 -8.40 4.57
N ALA A 88 6.66 -7.20 4.77
CA ALA A 88 5.54 -7.04 5.69
C ALA A 88 4.28 -7.76 5.17
N ALA A 89 4.01 -7.70 3.86
CA ALA A 89 2.91 -8.41 3.22
C ALA A 89 3.05 -9.92 3.39
N ALA A 90 4.21 -10.48 3.08
CA ALA A 90 4.50 -11.90 3.24
C ALA A 90 4.34 -12.35 4.70
N ALA A 91 4.89 -11.60 5.65
CA ALA A 91 4.80 -11.92 7.08
C ALA A 91 3.37 -11.78 7.63
N ALA A 92 2.55 -10.89 7.07
CA ALA A 92 1.14 -10.74 7.44
C ALA A 92 0.21 -11.74 6.71
N GLY A 93 0.70 -12.43 5.68
CA GLY A 93 -0.09 -13.32 4.82
C GLY A 93 -0.92 -12.58 3.77
N CYS A 94 -0.61 -11.32 3.46
CA CYS A 94 -1.26 -10.54 2.41
C CYS A 94 -0.71 -10.90 1.02
N GLY A 95 -1.53 -10.73 -0.01
CA GLY A 95 -1.01 -10.62 -1.38
C GLY A 95 -0.13 -9.38 -1.52
N CYS A 96 0.88 -9.42 -2.40
CA CYS A 96 1.76 -8.27 -2.64
C CYS A 96 1.81 -7.91 -4.12
N VAL A 97 1.59 -6.65 -4.45
CA VAL A 97 1.83 -6.08 -5.78
C VAL A 97 2.87 -4.98 -5.63
N LEU A 98 3.88 -4.99 -6.48
CA LEU A 98 4.96 -4.01 -6.44
C LEU A 98 4.90 -3.11 -7.68
N VAL A 99 4.91 -1.80 -7.45
CA VAL A 99 5.10 -0.83 -8.53
C VAL A 99 6.60 -0.71 -8.84
N THR A 100 6.94 -0.49 -10.10
CA THR A 100 8.34 -0.37 -10.55
C THR A 100 8.93 1.03 -10.38
N TYR A 101 8.09 2.01 -10.04
CA TYR A 101 8.47 3.36 -9.68
C TYR A 101 8.44 3.55 -8.15
N GLY A 102 9.11 4.60 -7.67
CA GLY A 102 9.18 4.88 -6.23
C GLY A 102 10.59 4.71 -5.69
N TYR A 103 10.71 4.25 -4.45
CA TYR A 103 11.97 4.16 -3.73
C TYR A 103 12.11 2.83 -2.98
N ASN A 104 12.93 1.94 -3.54
CA ASN A 104 13.36 0.69 -2.90
C ASN A 104 14.81 0.77 -2.42
N HIS A 105 15.21 1.86 -1.76
CA HIS A 105 16.57 2.01 -1.21
C HIS A 105 17.72 1.89 -2.23
N GLY A 106 17.45 2.13 -3.52
CA GLY A 106 18.44 2.00 -4.60
C GLY A 106 18.52 0.60 -5.21
N GLU A 107 17.76 -0.37 -4.71
CA GLU A 107 17.77 -1.76 -5.18
C GLU A 107 16.70 -2.02 -6.25
N PRO A 108 16.97 -2.86 -7.27
CA PRO A 108 15.97 -3.23 -8.27
C PRO A 108 14.77 -3.95 -7.64
N ILE A 109 13.58 -3.38 -7.80
CA ILE A 109 12.36 -3.96 -7.22
C ILE A 109 11.94 -5.27 -7.90
N GLY A 110 12.32 -5.49 -9.16
CA GLY A 110 11.97 -6.69 -9.92
C GLY A 110 12.54 -8.00 -9.39
N ALA A 111 13.52 -7.95 -8.47
CA ALA A 111 14.03 -9.13 -7.77
C ALA A 111 13.25 -9.47 -6.49
N VAL A 112 12.34 -8.59 -6.05
CA VAL A 112 11.55 -8.79 -4.85
C VAL A 112 10.31 -9.62 -5.19
N PRO A 113 10.01 -10.70 -4.45
CA PRO A 113 8.82 -11.51 -4.72
C PRO A 113 7.53 -10.71 -4.61
N ALA A 114 6.68 -10.79 -5.63
CA ALA A 114 5.34 -10.19 -5.68
C ALA A 114 4.42 -11.01 -6.60
N LEU A 115 3.11 -10.84 -6.43
CA LEU A 115 2.10 -11.36 -7.35
C LEU A 115 2.24 -10.71 -8.74
N GLN A 116 2.54 -9.41 -8.76
CA GLN A 116 2.69 -8.61 -9.97
C GLN A 116 3.74 -7.52 -9.75
N HIS A 117 4.50 -7.24 -10.81
CA HIS A 117 5.27 -6.02 -10.96
C HIS A 117 4.59 -5.14 -12.00
N VAL A 118 4.29 -3.89 -11.67
CA VAL A 118 3.52 -3.00 -12.56
C VAL A 118 4.16 -1.62 -12.67
N ASP A 119 4.17 -1.06 -13.88
CA ASP A 119 4.71 0.29 -14.12
C ASP A 119 3.69 1.40 -13.80
N SER A 120 2.45 1.03 -13.46
CA SER A 120 1.34 1.94 -13.16
C SER A 120 0.33 1.26 -12.23
N LEU A 121 -0.31 2.01 -11.32
CA LEU A 121 -1.46 1.45 -10.56
C LEU A 121 -2.62 1.06 -11.49
N ALA A 122 -2.76 1.75 -12.62
CA ALA A 122 -3.74 1.40 -13.63
C ALA A 122 -3.36 0.11 -14.41
N ALA A 123 -2.16 -0.46 -14.22
CA ALA A 123 -1.81 -1.72 -14.87
C ALA A 123 -2.12 -2.95 -13.99
N ILE A 124 -2.62 -2.77 -12.77
CA ILE A 124 -2.94 -3.88 -11.86
C ILE A 124 -4.08 -4.72 -12.47
N ALA A 125 -3.80 -6.01 -12.63
CA ALA A 125 -4.79 -7.01 -13.02
C ALA A 125 -5.43 -7.63 -11.77
N PHE A 126 -6.76 -7.71 -11.75
CA PHE A 126 -7.50 -8.44 -10.71
C PHE A 126 -7.97 -9.75 -11.34
N GLY A 127 -7.43 -10.87 -10.85
CA GLY A 127 -7.88 -12.21 -11.22
C GLY A 127 -9.18 -12.59 -10.51
#